data_AF-A0A1G7BU68-F1
#
_entry.id   AF-A0A1G7BU68-F1
#
_cell.length_a   1.000
_cell.length_b   1.000
_cell.length_c   1.000
_cell.angle_alpha   90.00
_cell.angle_beta   90.00
_cell.angle_gamma   90.00
#
_symmetry.space_group_name_H-M   'P 1'
#
loop_
_entity.id
_entity.type
_entity.pdbx_description
1 polymer ?
#
loop_
_entity_poly.entity_id
_entity_poly.type
_entity_poly.pdbx_seq_one_letter_code
_entity_poly.pdbx_strand_id
1 'polypeptide(L)'
;MNLNLRNALPLLVGAALFYSACNKTDLKTQPATSTNKSVDEASSAIAKNLAQSLVGAFGGASIKDGVNPSTTFSTLKQKVQSNDYHCGFYTDTSLNLTFNQGDTLKATKTGGVSYFFVCNNNKTIGYDLVDSLTTTGSGPGYSFTYNTVQKYSVRGLNTNNSNFSLNGTTKSFTDNEYTKPATFASVHNTYKFTDLYVHADDNYDITSGNATFVSKGKTNGGGWEYSGTIVFLGNHKAKLTFLNKTYWVDLITGAVSAA
;
A
#
# COMPACT_ATOMS: atom_id res chain seq x y z
N MET A 1 -5.21 37.73 46.81
CA MET A 1 -5.15 36.26 46.69
C MET A 1 -3.72 35.91 46.33
N ASN A 2 -2.92 35.47 47.30
CA ASN A 2 -1.48 35.25 47.13
C ASN A 2 -1.25 33.86 46.50
N LEU A 3 -0.90 33.83 45.21
CA LEU A 3 -0.56 32.60 44.52
C LEU A 3 0.85 32.16 44.92
N ASN A 4 0.91 31.04 45.63
CA ASN A 4 2.12 30.44 46.19
C ASN A 4 2.93 29.77 45.05
N LEU A 5 3.93 30.49 44.52
CA LEU A 5 4.72 30.14 43.33
C LEU A 5 5.53 28.83 43.45
N ARG A 6 5.63 28.23 44.66
CA ARG A 6 6.44 27.03 44.92
C ARG A 6 5.86 25.73 44.38
N ASN A 7 4.57 25.68 44.06
CA ASN A 7 3.93 24.45 43.58
C ASN A 7 3.71 24.42 42.05
N ALA A 8 4.08 25.48 41.32
CA ALA A 8 3.93 25.55 39.87
C ALA A 8 5.12 24.94 39.09
N LEU A 9 6.25 24.69 39.76
CA LEU A 9 7.47 24.22 39.12
C LEU A 9 7.45 22.74 38.63
N PRO A 10 6.81 21.77 39.32
CA PRO A 10 6.82 20.39 38.83
C PRO A 10 5.83 20.13 37.68
N LEU A 11 4.86 21.02 37.42
CA LEU A 11 3.87 20.83 36.35
C LEU A 11 4.44 21.19 34.96
N LEU A 12 5.41 22.09 34.88
CA LEU A 12 6.01 22.55 33.61
C LEU A 12 7.10 21.61 33.06
N VAL A 13 7.70 20.76 33.91
CA VAL A 13 8.70 19.77 33.47
C VAL A 13 8.05 18.52 32.87
N GLY A 14 6.81 18.19 33.28
CA GLY A 14 6.05 17.05 32.72
C GLY A 14 5.55 17.27 31.29
N ALA A 15 5.28 18.52 30.89
CA ALA A 15 4.74 18.82 29.56
C ALA A 15 5.81 18.85 28.44
N ALA A 16 7.10 19.04 28.79
CA ALA A 16 8.19 19.08 27.81
C ALA A 16 8.62 17.69 27.31
N LEU A 17 8.36 16.62 28.08
CA LEU A 17 8.75 15.26 27.70
C LEU A 17 7.75 14.56 26.76
N PHE A 18 6.55 15.11 26.57
CA PHE A 18 5.59 14.59 25.60
C PHE A 18 5.68 15.25 24.22
N TYR A 19 6.45 16.32 24.05
CA TYR A 19 6.57 17.02 22.78
C TYR A 19 7.65 16.45 21.83
N SER A 20 8.51 15.54 22.31
CA SER A 20 9.54 14.90 21.47
C SER A 20 9.09 13.60 20.78
N ALA A 21 7.83 13.17 20.96
CA ALA A 21 7.31 11.96 20.31
C ALA A 21 6.63 12.22 18.95
N CYS A 22 6.40 13.48 18.57
CA CYS A 22 5.83 13.84 17.27
C CYS A 22 6.63 14.99 16.68
N ASN A 23 7.72 14.68 15.99
CA ASN A 23 8.14 15.31 14.72
C ASN A 23 9.57 14.88 14.40
N LYS A 24 9.72 13.93 13.47
CA LYS A 24 10.64 14.02 12.33
C LYS A 24 10.53 12.78 11.46
N THR A 25 9.77 12.95 10.39
CA THR A 25 9.85 12.18 9.16
C THR A 25 11.16 12.57 8.45
N ASP A 26 12.30 12.29 9.06
CA ASP A 26 13.59 12.35 8.36
C ASP A 26 13.83 10.97 7.77
N LEU A 27 13.51 10.81 6.47
CA LEU A 27 14.07 9.76 5.63
C LEU A 27 15.58 10.01 5.52
N LYS A 28 16.31 9.69 6.59
CA LYS A 28 17.77 9.61 6.55
C LYS A 28 18.11 8.43 5.64
N THR A 29 18.76 8.74 4.52
CA THR A 29 19.53 7.80 3.71
C THR A 29 20.58 7.14 4.61
N GLN A 30 20.23 5.97 5.14
CA GLN A 30 21.15 5.13 5.90
C GLN A 30 22.01 4.34 4.89
N PRO A 31 23.35 4.31 5.03
CA PRO A 31 24.19 3.45 4.21
C PRO A 31 23.97 1.99 4.62
N ALA A 32 23.57 1.14 3.66
CA ALA A 32 23.28 -0.27 3.90
C ALA A 32 24.59 -1.08 4.11
N THR A 33 24.74 -1.67 5.29
CA THR A 33 25.71 -2.75 5.59
C THR A 33 25.10 -4.12 5.24
N SER A 34 24.69 -4.31 4.00
CA SER A 34 24.41 -5.62 3.43
C SER A 34 25.13 -5.76 2.11
N THR A 35 25.62 -6.95 1.77
CA THR A 35 26.09 -7.28 0.42
C THR A 35 25.00 -6.85 -0.56
N ASN A 36 25.22 -5.72 -1.24
CA ASN A 36 24.18 -5.06 -2.03
C ASN A 36 23.81 -5.98 -3.19
N LYS A 37 22.54 -6.39 -3.25
CA LYS A 37 21.99 -7.05 -4.42
C LYS A 37 22.13 -6.16 -5.65
N SER A 38 22.14 -6.75 -6.84
CA SER A 38 22.27 -5.95 -8.06
C SER A 38 21.11 -4.97 -8.14
N VAL A 39 21.39 -3.74 -8.58
CA VAL A 39 20.37 -2.69 -8.71
C VAL A 39 19.21 -3.15 -9.59
N ASP A 40 19.48 -4.06 -10.54
CA ASP A 40 18.50 -4.62 -11.48
C ASP A 40 17.58 -5.69 -10.82
N GLU A 41 18.09 -6.47 -9.85
CA GLU A 41 17.23 -7.34 -9.03
C GLU A 41 16.27 -6.49 -8.18
N ALA A 42 16.77 -5.42 -7.57
CA ALA A 42 15.96 -4.53 -6.74
C ALA A 42 14.89 -3.79 -7.56
N SER A 43 15.25 -3.27 -8.76
CA SER A 43 14.27 -2.61 -9.64
C SER A 43 13.13 -3.55 -10.02
N SER A 44 13.44 -4.81 -10.34
CA SER A 44 12.46 -5.83 -10.69
C SER A 44 11.53 -6.15 -9.53
N ALA A 45 12.06 -6.27 -8.31
CA ALA A 45 11.27 -6.51 -7.11
C ALA A 45 10.34 -5.33 -6.77
N ILE A 46 10.84 -4.08 -6.90
CA ILE A 46 10.05 -2.86 -6.69
C ILE A 46 8.93 -2.77 -7.72
N ALA A 47 9.25 -2.91 -9.01
CA ALA A 47 8.29 -2.79 -10.10
C ALA A 47 7.18 -3.85 -10.02
N LYS A 48 7.54 -5.12 -9.79
CA LYS A 48 6.58 -6.20 -9.63
C LYS A 48 5.65 -5.97 -8.45
N ASN A 49 6.20 -5.57 -7.31
CA ASN A 49 5.39 -5.28 -6.14
C ASN A 49 4.47 -4.09 -6.37
N LEU A 50 4.94 -3.00 -7.01
CA LEU A 50 4.10 -1.87 -7.40
C LEU A 50 2.90 -2.31 -8.26
N ALA A 51 3.15 -3.04 -9.35
CA ALA A 51 2.10 -3.53 -10.24
C ALA A 51 1.08 -4.40 -9.50
N GLN A 52 1.57 -5.34 -8.67
CA GLN A 52 0.73 -6.20 -7.83
C GLN A 52 -0.10 -5.42 -6.80
N SER A 53 0.49 -4.40 -6.16
CA SER A 53 -0.19 -3.52 -5.21
C SER A 53 -1.33 -2.75 -5.86
N LEU A 54 -1.09 -2.17 -7.05
CA LEU A 54 -2.08 -1.36 -7.76
C LEU A 54 -3.31 -2.18 -8.17
N VAL A 55 -3.14 -3.45 -8.53
CA VAL A 55 -4.25 -4.32 -8.93
C VAL A 55 -4.90 -5.06 -7.76
N GLY A 56 -4.45 -4.85 -6.52
CA GLY A 56 -5.00 -5.51 -5.33
C GLY A 56 -4.57 -6.97 -5.16
N ALA A 57 -3.46 -7.41 -5.77
CA ALA A 57 -3.04 -8.81 -5.75
C ALA A 57 -2.68 -9.33 -4.34
N PHE A 58 -2.33 -8.43 -3.41
CA PHE A 58 -2.12 -8.76 -2.00
C PHE A 58 -3.41 -8.74 -1.16
N GLY A 59 -4.56 -8.64 -1.84
CA GLY A 59 -5.89 -8.69 -1.26
C GLY A 59 -6.47 -7.35 -0.81
N GLY A 60 -5.71 -6.25 -0.92
CA GLY A 60 -6.23 -4.91 -0.64
C GLY A 60 -7.10 -4.37 -1.78
N ALA A 61 -7.53 -3.13 -1.64
CA ALA A 61 -8.26 -2.42 -2.69
C ALA A 61 -7.43 -2.24 -3.96
N SER A 62 -8.12 -2.27 -5.10
CA SER A 62 -7.56 -2.22 -6.44
C SER A 62 -7.87 -0.88 -7.10
N ILE A 63 -6.96 -0.38 -7.94
CA ILE A 63 -7.26 0.77 -8.81
C ILE A 63 -8.43 0.48 -9.76
N LYS A 64 -8.69 -0.81 -10.04
CA LYS A 64 -9.80 -1.28 -10.87
C LYS A 64 -11.16 -1.10 -10.19
N ASP A 65 -11.18 -0.86 -8.88
CA ASP A 65 -12.39 -0.53 -8.15
C ASP A 65 -12.94 0.85 -8.54
N GLY A 66 -12.13 1.69 -9.20
CA GLY A 66 -12.51 3.02 -9.65
C GLY A 66 -12.95 3.89 -8.48
N VAL A 67 -14.02 4.69 -8.69
CA VAL A 67 -14.64 5.52 -7.63
C VAL A 67 -15.73 4.78 -6.84
N ASN A 68 -16.09 3.57 -7.24
CA ASN A 68 -17.22 2.80 -6.71
C ASN A 68 -16.76 1.39 -6.33
N PRO A 69 -15.96 1.25 -5.27
CA PRO A 69 -15.46 -0.04 -4.83
C PRO A 69 -16.61 -0.95 -4.44
N SER A 70 -16.49 -2.24 -4.78
CA SER A 70 -17.44 -3.24 -4.32
C SER A 70 -17.30 -3.42 -2.80
N THR A 71 -18.35 -3.08 -2.06
CA THR A 71 -18.45 -3.31 -0.61
C THR A 71 -19.14 -4.64 -0.30
N THR A 72 -19.61 -5.37 -1.31
CA THR A 72 -20.26 -6.68 -1.14
C THR A 72 -19.19 -7.74 -0.93
N PHE A 73 -18.98 -8.14 0.32
CA PHE A 73 -18.07 -9.22 0.66
C PHE A 73 -18.85 -10.53 0.88
N SER A 74 -18.84 -11.42 -0.11
CA SER A 74 -19.78 -12.56 -0.22
C SER A 74 -19.52 -13.78 0.68
N THR A 75 -18.68 -13.68 1.72
CA THR A 75 -18.28 -14.85 2.53
C THR A 75 -18.77 -14.81 3.98
N LEU A 76 -19.32 -15.94 4.42
CA LEU A 76 -20.12 -16.24 5.63
C LEU A 76 -19.51 -15.89 7.02
N LYS A 77 -18.39 -15.18 7.13
CA LYS A 77 -17.72 -14.87 8.41
C LYS A 77 -17.26 -13.42 8.54
N GLN A 78 -17.94 -12.49 7.88
CA GLN A 78 -17.59 -11.08 7.97
C GLN A 78 -18.59 -10.33 8.85
N LYS A 79 -18.06 -9.54 9.79
CA LYS A 79 -18.86 -8.55 10.52
C LYS A 79 -18.80 -7.26 9.73
N VAL A 80 -19.81 -7.04 8.90
CA VAL A 80 -20.07 -5.75 8.26
C VAL A 80 -20.96 -4.95 9.21
N GLN A 81 -20.54 -3.75 9.61
CA GLN A 81 -21.35 -2.92 10.52
C GLN A 81 -22.59 -2.32 9.85
N SER A 82 -22.57 -2.11 8.53
CA SER A 82 -23.72 -1.67 7.73
C SER A 82 -23.57 -2.10 6.28
N ASN A 83 -24.61 -2.70 5.70
CA ASN A 83 -24.71 -2.96 4.25
C ASN A 83 -25.34 -1.77 3.50
N ASP A 84 -25.93 -0.81 4.21
CA ASP A 84 -26.46 0.42 3.65
C ASP A 84 -25.35 1.47 3.61
N TYR A 85 -24.79 1.65 2.41
CA TYR A 85 -23.80 2.68 2.13
C TYR A 85 -24.55 4.00 1.92
N HIS A 86 -24.53 4.84 2.95
CA HIS A 86 -25.00 6.21 2.82
C HIS A 86 -23.83 7.15 2.59
N CYS A 87 -24.03 8.11 1.70
CA CYS A 87 -23.09 9.20 1.47
C CYS A 87 -22.71 9.88 2.78
N GLY A 88 -21.42 10.04 3.05
CA GLY A 88 -20.92 10.66 4.28
C GLY A 88 -20.87 9.74 5.51
N PHE A 89 -20.96 8.42 5.33
CA PHE A 89 -20.77 7.43 6.41
C PHE A 89 -19.51 6.60 6.20
N TYR A 90 -18.99 6.08 7.31
CA TYR A 90 -17.93 5.08 7.31
C TYR A 90 -18.53 3.68 7.17
N THR A 91 -17.97 2.88 6.28
CA THR A 91 -18.23 1.44 6.20
C THR A 91 -17.00 0.71 6.72
N ASP A 92 -17.10 0.18 7.93
CA ASP A 92 -16.04 -0.61 8.56
C ASP A 92 -16.36 -2.11 8.47
N THR A 93 -15.42 -2.87 7.93
CA THR A 93 -15.51 -4.32 7.86
C THR A 93 -14.29 -4.94 8.51
N SER A 94 -14.52 -5.93 9.39
CA SER A 94 -13.45 -6.80 9.87
C SER A 94 -13.46 -8.12 9.10
N LEU A 95 -12.29 -8.53 8.65
CA LEU A 95 -12.07 -9.71 7.83
C LEU A 95 -11.34 -10.77 8.65
N ASN A 96 -11.87 -11.99 8.64
CA ASN A 96 -11.19 -13.19 9.09
C ASN A 96 -11.64 -14.35 8.18
N LEU A 97 -10.92 -14.53 7.08
CA LEU A 97 -11.25 -15.47 6.03
C LEU A 97 -10.18 -16.54 5.94
N THR A 98 -10.59 -17.80 6.00
CA THR A 98 -9.71 -18.93 5.72
C THR A 98 -10.02 -19.48 4.34
N PHE A 99 -8.98 -19.60 3.52
CA PHE A 99 -9.03 -20.18 2.19
C PHE A 99 -8.21 -21.48 2.18
N ASN A 100 -8.83 -22.56 1.74
CA ASN A 100 -8.16 -23.84 1.53
C ASN A 100 -8.42 -24.27 0.08
N GLN A 101 -7.35 -24.58 -0.65
CA GLN A 101 -7.45 -25.18 -1.97
C GLN A 101 -6.78 -26.56 -1.93
N GLY A 102 -7.62 -27.60 -1.89
CA GLY A 102 -7.17 -28.97 -1.61
C GLY A 102 -6.48 -29.08 -0.25
N ASP A 103 -5.59 -30.06 -0.13
CA ASP A 103 -4.82 -30.30 1.11
C ASP A 103 -3.55 -29.45 1.20
N THR A 104 -3.16 -28.81 0.09
CA THR A 104 -1.82 -28.29 -0.13
C THR A 104 -1.69 -26.79 0.07
N LEU A 105 -2.71 -25.99 -0.26
CA LEU A 105 -2.70 -24.54 -0.10
C LEU A 105 -3.68 -24.15 1.00
N LYS A 106 -3.14 -23.58 2.08
CA LYS A 106 -3.91 -23.06 3.22
C LYS A 106 -3.52 -21.63 3.45
N ALA A 107 -4.48 -20.73 3.49
CA ALA A 107 -4.26 -19.30 3.73
C ALA A 107 -5.31 -18.75 4.67
N THR A 108 -4.91 -17.84 5.55
CA THR A 108 -5.79 -17.07 6.41
C THR A 108 -5.54 -15.59 6.16
N LYS A 109 -6.61 -14.86 5.89
CA LYS A 109 -6.62 -13.42 5.68
C LYS A 109 -7.33 -12.75 6.84
N THR A 110 -6.63 -11.88 7.54
CA THR A 110 -7.14 -11.10 8.66
C THR A 110 -6.97 -9.61 8.40
N GLY A 111 -7.80 -8.79 9.02
CA GLY A 111 -7.64 -7.33 8.96
C GLY A 111 -8.95 -6.58 8.96
N GLY A 112 -8.90 -5.35 8.46
CA GLY A 112 -10.10 -4.55 8.30
C GLY A 112 -9.94 -3.49 7.23
N VAL A 113 -11.08 -3.17 6.62
CA VAL A 113 -11.22 -2.16 5.56
C VAL A 113 -12.23 -1.14 6.04
N SER A 114 -11.90 0.14 5.88
CA SER A 114 -12.75 1.28 6.16
C SER A 114 -12.87 2.15 4.92
N TYR A 115 -14.10 2.40 4.48
CA TYR A 115 -14.40 3.33 3.40
C TYR A 115 -15.18 4.52 3.93
N PHE A 116 -14.85 5.73 3.49
CA PHE A 116 -15.69 6.91 3.65
C PHE A 116 -16.09 7.43 2.27
N PHE A 117 -17.37 7.31 1.91
CA PHE A 117 -17.84 7.67 0.57
C PHE A 117 -18.19 9.15 0.47
N VAL A 118 -17.63 9.81 -0.55
CA VAL A 118 -17.93 11.20 -0.91
C VAL A 118 -18.93 11.19 -2.05
N CYS A 119 -20.01 11.95 -1.90
CA CYS A 119 -21.07 12.02 -2.90
C CYS A 119 -21.43 13.44 -3.30
N ASN A 120 -22.01 13.56 -4.49
CA ASN A 120 -22.70 14.74 -4.97
C ASN A 120 -24.05 14.31 -5.57
N ASN A 121 -25.15 14.95 -5.18
CA ASN A 121 -26.52 14.60 -5.61
C ASN A 121 -26.84 13.09 -5.48
N ASN A 122 -26.52 12.50 -4.32
CA ASN A 122 -26.69 11.06 -4.03
C ASN A 122 -25.91 10.10 -4.96
N LYS A 123 -24.98 10.61 -5.77
CA LYS A 123 -24.06 9.80 -6.57
C LYS A 123 -22.66 9.85 -5.95
N THR A 124 -22.04 8.69 -5.76
CA THR A 124 -20.65 8.60 -5.31
C THR A 124 -19.72 9.25 -6.34
N ILE A 125 -18.88 10.17 -5.86
CA ILE A 125 -17.85 10.87 -6.63
C ILE A 125 -16.45 10.57 -6.10
N GLY A 126 -16.31 9.62 -5.18
CA GLY A 126 -15.04 9.21 -4.61
C GLY A 126 -15.18 8.61 -3.22
N TYR A 127 -14.05 8.23 -2.65
CA TYR A 127 -13.99 7.71 -1.28
C TYR A 127 -12.61 7.90 -0.67
N ASP A 128 -12.55 7.87 0.65
CA ASP A 128 -11.32 7.66 1.40
C ASP A 128 -11.27 6.21 1.87
N LEU A 129 -10.10 5.59 1.70
CA LEU A 129 -9.82 4.23 2.10
C LEU A 129 -8.80 4.22 3.22
N VAL A 130 -9.08 3.43 4.25
CA VAL A 130 -8.09 2.90 5.18
C VAL A 130 -8.22 1.39 5.21
N ASP A 131 -7.18 0.70 4.79
CA ASP A 131 -7.12 -0.76 4.74
C ASP A 131 -5.86 -1.27 5.44
N SER A 132 -5.99 -2.36 6.18
CA SER A 132 -4.88 -3.09 6.78
C SER A 132 -5.19 -4.59 6.78
N LEU A 133 -4.61 -5.32 5.83
CA LEU A 133 -4.81 -6.76 5.66
C LEU A 133 -3.51 -7.51 5.81
N THR A 134 -3.59 -8.66 6.46
CA THR A 134 -2.51 -9.65 6.52
C THR A 134 -3.05 -10.97 5.99
N THR A 135 -2.37 -11.55 5.01
CA THR A 135 -2.63 -12.88 4.50
C THR A 135 -1.43 -13.76 4.82
N THR A 136 -1.61 -14.74 5.69
CA THR A 136 -0.59 -15.76 5.98
C THR A 136 -1.01 -17.09 5.40
N GLY A 137 -0.06 -17.87 4.90
CA GLY A 137 -0.40 -19.17 4.35
C GLY A 137 0.80 -20.05 4.09
N SER A 138 0.51 -21.25 3.61
CA SER A 138 1.50 -22.22 3.17
C SER A 138 1.01 -22.96 1.93
N GLY A 139 1.97 -23.30 1.07
CA GLY A 139 1.81 -24.14 -0.10
C GLY A 139 2.84 -25.28 -0.12
N PRO A 140 2.87 -26.10 -1.17
CA PRO A 140 3.87 -27.15 -1.33
C PRO A 140 5.30 -26.59 -1.28
N GLY A 141 5.98 -26.82 -0.16
CA GLY A 141 7.39 -26.46 0.00
C GLY A 141 7.67 -25.01 0.39
N TYR A 142 6.67 -24.18 0.65
CA TYR A 142 6.87 -22.79 1.09
C TYR A 142 5.76 -22.26 2.00
N SER A 143 6.07 -21.25 2.80
CA SER A 143 5.11 -20.40 3.52
C SER A 143 5.21 -18.97 2.99
N PHE A 144 4.14 -18.21 3.16
CA PHE A 144 4.09 -16.82 2.74
C PHE A 144 3.30 -15.97 3.74
N THR A 145 3.73 -14.71 3.86
CA THR A 145 3.01 -13.66 4.56
C THR A 145 2.98 -12.43 3.66
N TYR A 146 1.78 -11.99 3.33
CA TYR A 146 1.53 -10.75 2.61
C TYR A 146 0.84 -9.77 3.53
N ASN A 147 1.38 -8.56 3.64
CA ASN A 147 0.74 -7.49 4.39
C ASN A 147 0.52 -6.30 3.44
N THR A 148 -0.70 -5.78 3.45
CA THR A 148 -1.03 -4.55 2.72
C THR A 148 -1.64 -3.56 3.69
N VAL A 149 -1.14 -2.32 3.66
CA VAL A 149 -1.74 -1.20 4.37
C VAL A 149 -1.95 -0.08 3.38
N GLN A 150 -3.20 0.27 3.13
CA GLN A 150 -3.55 1.33 2.18
C GLN A 150 -4.21 2.47 2.94
N LYS A 151 -3.79 3.69 2.63
CA LYS A 151 -4.43 4.91 3.11
C LYS A 151 -4.41 5.91 1.97
N TYR A 152 -5.48 5.95 1.20
CA TYR A 152 -5.56 6.84 0.04
C TYR A 152 -6.98 7.34 -0.21
N SER A 153 -7.07 8.39 -0.99
CA SER A 153 -8.29 9.04 -1.44
C SER A 153 -8.43 8.82 -2.94
N VAL A 154 -9.62 8.42 -3.36
CA VAL A 154 -10.03 8.38 -4.77
C VAL A 154 -11.09 9.44 -4.99
N ARG A 155 -10.97 10.22 -6.07
CA ARG A 155 -11.91 11.27 -6.43
C ARG A 155 -12.17 11.27 -7.93
N GLY A 156 -13.42 11.22 -8.34
CA GLY A 156 -13.84 11.39 -9.73
C GLY A 156 -13.52 12.79 -10.22
N LEU A 157 -13.07 12.88 -11.47
CA LEU A 157 -12.70 14.13 -12.14
C LEU A 157 -13.70 14.53 -13.23
N ASN A 158 -14.64 13.65 -13.56
CA ASN A 158 -15.73 13.91 -14.49
C ASN A 158 -17.05 13.34 -13.98
N THR A 159 -18.16 13.79 -14.56
CA THR A 159 -19.53 13.41 -14.13
C THR A 159 -19.83 11.93 -14.24
N ASN A 160 -19.17 11.23 -15.18
CA ASN A 160 -19.30 9.79 -15.37
C ASN A 160 -18.33 8.98 -14.51
N ASN A 161 -17.41 9.65 -13.81
CA ASN A 161 -16.32 9.06 -13.03
C ASN A 161 -15.42 8.08 -13.81
N SER A 162 -15.37 8.18 -15.15
CA SER A 162 -14.41 7.43 -15.96
C SER A 162 -12.99 7.98 -15.84
N ASN A 163 -12.84 9.21 -15.37
CA ASN A 163 -11.56 9.78 -14.96
C ASN A 163 -11.56 9.99 -13.46
N PHE A 164 -10.50 9.57 -12.78
CA PHE A 164 -10.37 9.78 -11.35
C PHE A 164 -8.92 10.01 -10.93
N SER A 165 -8.75 10.72 -9.82
CA SER A 165 -7.48 10.90 -9.15
C SER A 165 -7.29 9.91 -8.00
N LEU A 166 -6.07 9.44 -7.77
CA LEU A 166 -5.67 8.67 -6.60
C LEU A 166 -4.51 9.35 -5.88
N ASN A 167 -4.69 9.59 -4.58
CA ASN A 167 -3.75 10.30 -3.73
C ASN A 167 -3.59 9.59 -2.39
N GLY A 168 -2.36 9.27 -1.97
CA GLY A 168 -2.13 8.69 -0.65
C GLY A 168 -0.97 7.73 -0.58
N THR A 169 -1.08 6.71 0.26
CA THR A 169 0.00 5.77 0.55
C THR A 169 -0.45 4.32 0.47
N THR A 170 0.47 3.45 0.06
CA THR A 170 0.29 2.01 0.10
C THR A 170 1.57 1.37 0.59
N LYS A 171 1.46 0.52 1.60
CA LYS A 171 2.52 -0.40 2.03
C LYS A 171 2.16 -1.78 1.53
N SER A 172 3.11 -2.47 0.93
CA SER A 172 2.91 -3.83 0.43
C SER A 172 4.13 -4.67 0.69
N PHE A 173 3.98 -5.60 1.62
CA PHE A 173 5.04 -6.44 2.14
C PHE A 173 4.78 -7.86 1.70
N THR A 174 5.84 -8.51 1.22
CA THR A 174 5.82 -9.91 0.85
C THR A 174 6.99 -10.62 1.50
N ASP A 175 6.69 -11.61 2.32
CA ASP A 175 7.67 -12.48 2.95
C ASP A 175 7.37 -13.91 2.52
N ASN A 176 8.36 -14.58 1.95
CA ASN A 176 8.26 -15.98 1.51
C ASN A 176 9.39 -16.76 2.14
N GLU A 177 9.08 -17.93 2.69
CA GLU A 177 10.06 -18.89 3.21
C GLU A 177 9.90 -20.20 2.46
N TYR A 178 10.98 -20.72 1.92
CA TYR A 178 11.04 -21.97 1.18
C TYR A 178 11.72 -23.02 2.04
N THR A 179 11.15 -24.22 2.07
CA THR A 179 11.62 -25.33 2.93
C THR A 179 12.69 -26.19 2.26
N LYS A 180 12.76 -26.22 0.92
CA LYS A 180 13.69 -27.07 0.16
C LYS A 180 14.11 -26.40 -1.16
N PRO A 181 15.32 -25.82 -1.26
CA PRO A 181 16.26 -25.55 -0.17
C PRO A 181 15.71 -24.52 0.83
N ALA A 182 16.21 -24.54 2.08
CA ALA A 182 15.85 -23.59 3.12
C ALA A 182 16.31 -22.17 2.71
N THR A 183 15.38 -21.36 2.21
CA THR A 183 15.67 -20.01 1.72
C THR A 183 14.54 -19.05 2.05
N PHE A 184 14.82 -17.75 2.05
CA PHE A 184 13.77 -16.74 2.22
C PHE A 184 13.92 -15.59 1.23
N ALA A 185 12.81 -14.93 0.94
CA ALA A 185 12.75 -13.71 0.15
C ALA A 185 11.72 -12.76 0.77
N SER A 186 12.16 -11.55 1.11
CA SER A 186 11.38 -10.49 1.71
C SER A 186 11.49 -9.24 0.85
N VAL A 187 10.35 -8.61 0.55
CA VAL A 187 10.26 -7.35 -0.20
C VAL A 187 9.18 -6.49 0.44
N HIS A 188 9.59 -5.39 1.05
CA HIS A 188 8.73 -4.45 1.76
C HIS A 188 8.80 -3.09 1.07
N ASN A 189 7.72 -2.71 0.39
CA ASN A 189 7.65 -1.41 -0.26
C ASN A 189 6.61 -0.52 0.41
N THR A 190 6.92 0.76 0.46
CA THR A 190 5.99 1.84 0.76
C THR A 190 5.98 2.79 -0.41
N TYR A 191 4.82 3.00 -1.01
CA TYR A 191 4.58 3.97 -2.07
C TYR A 191 3.76 5.12 -1.51
N LYS A 192 4.10 6.34 -1.93
CA LYS A 192 3.29 7.54 -1.72
C LYS A 192 2.95 8.12 -3.07
N PHE A 193 1.68 8.04 -3.43
CA PHE A 193 1.09 8.52 -4.67
C PHE A 193 0.68 9.99 -4.54
N THR A 194 0.95 10.77 -5.57
CA THR A 194 0.61 12.18 -5.66
C THR A 194 0.08 12.47 -7.05
N ASP A 195 -1.18 12.87 -7.09
CA ASP A 195 -1.96 13.25 -8.27
C ASP A 195 -1.89 12.21 -9.38
N LEU A 196 -2.09 10.93 -9.03
CA LEU A 196 -2.25 9.91 -10.07
C LEU A 196 -3.55 10.17 -10.80
N TYR A 197 -3.47 10.32 -12.11
CA TYR A 197 -4.63 10.40 -12.97
C TYR A 197 -4.87 9.04 -13.59
N VAL A 198 -6.09 8.53 -13.45
CA VAL A 198 -6.49 7.22 -13.96
C VAL A 198 -7.64 7.38 -14.92
N HIS A 199 -7.51 6.77 -16.09
CA HIS A 199 -8.57 6.67 -17.08
C HIS A 199 -9.15 5.26 -17.07
N ALA A 200 -10.34 5.11 -16.50
CA ALA A 200 -11.00 3.82 -16.30
C ALA A 200 -11.33 3.13 -17.64
N ASP A 201 -11.75 3.89 -18.64
CA ASP A 201 -12.18 3.37 -19.94
C ASP A 201 -11.01 2.76 -20.74
N ASP A 202 -9.77 3.23 -20.47
CA ASP A 202 -8.53 2.67 -21.03
C ASP A 202 -7.97 1.55 -20.15
N ASN A 203 -8.84 0.64 -19.69
CA ASN A 203 -8.47 -0.48 -18.81
C ASN A 203 -7.71 -0.01 -17.55
N TYR A 204 -8.19 1.09 -16.96
CA TYR A 204 -7.62 1.72 -15.76
C TYR A 204 -6.15 2.14 -15.93
N ASP A 205 -5.81 2.68 -17.09
CA ASP A 205 -4.47 3.22 -17.34
C ASP A 205 -4.18 4.43 -16.44
N ILE A 206 -2.95 4.48 -15.91
CA ILE A 206 -2.46 5.62 -15.12
C ILE A 206 -1.74 6.56 -16.08
N THR A 207 -2.48 7.54 -16.58
CA THR A 207 -2.02 8.41 -17.67
C THR A 207 -0.99 9.44 -17.22
N SER A 208 -1.00 9.82 -15.93
CA SER A 208 -0.02 10.74 -15.36
C SER A 208 0.00 10.67 -13.83
N GLY A 209 0.96 11.38 -13.23
CA GLY A 209 1.14 11.51 -11.80
C GLY A 209 2.51 11.03 -11.32
N ASN A 210 2.75 11.12 -10.03
CA ASN A 210 4.03 10.76 -9.42
C ASN A 210 3.85 9.86 -8.20
N ALA A 211 4.87 9.07 -7.91
CA ALA A 211 5.04 8.44 -6.62
C ALA A 211 6.47 8.59 -6.10
N THR A 212 6.62 8.61 -4.78
CA THR A 212 7.88 8.30 -4.11
C THR A 212 7.79 6.90 -3.52
N PHE A 213 8.91 6.19 -3.46
CA PHE A 213 8.94 4.88 -2.81
C PHE A 213 10.09 4.75 -1.82
N VAL A 214 9.89 3.87 -0.83
CA VAL A 214 10.93 3.28 0.01
C VAL A 214 10.79 1.77 -0.12
N SER A 215 11.89 1.10 -0.46
CA SER A 215 11.96 -0.33 -0.68
C SER A 215 13.01 -0.94 0.23
N LYS A 216 12.64 -1.97 0.98
CA LYS A 216 13.57 -2.83 1.69
C LYS A 216 13.39 -4.24 1.18
N GLY A 217 14.48 -4.90 0.83
CA GLY A 217 14.43 -6.30 0.46
C GLY A 217 15.56 -7.09 1.05
N LYS A 218 15.29 -8.37 1.29
CA LYS A 218 16.24 -9.29 1.91
C LYS A 218 16.05 -10.68 1.35
N THR A 219 17.15 -11.32 1.01
CA THR A 219 17.21 -12.72 0.58
C THR A 219 18.39 -13.40 1.27
N ASN A 220 18.54 -14.70 1.09
CA ASN A 220 19.74 -15.41 1.53
C ASN A 220 21.06 -14.81 1.00
N GLY A 221 21.02 -14.18 -0.19
CA GLY A 221 22.22 -13.67 -0.86
C GLY A 221 22.54 -12.19 -0.59
N GLY A 222 21.85 -11.54 0.35
CA GLY A 222 22.01 -10.12 0.63
C GLY A 222 20.68 -9.36 0.63
N GLY A 223 20.76 -8.04 0.74
CA GLY A 223 19.59 -7.17 0.83
C GLY A 223 19.82 -5.82 0.17
N TRP A 224 18.77 -5.02 0.16
CA TRP A 224 18.78 -3.63 -0.28
C TRP A 224 17.87 -2.77 0.58
N GLU A 225 18.19 -1.49 0.65
CA GLU A 225 17.33 -0.44 1.18
C GLU A 225 17.48 0.79 0.29
N TYR A 226 16.47 1.03 -0.55
CA TYR A 226 16.49 2.10 -1.55
C TYR A 226 15.27 2.98 -1.43
N SER A 227 15.44 4.24 -1.83
CA SER A 227 14.36 5.20 -2.02
C SER A 227 14.49 5.84 -3.39
N GLY A 228 13.37 6.25 -3.97
CA GLY A 228 13.37 6.88 -5.27
C GLY A 228 12.01 7.40 -5.68
N THR A 229 11.87 7.66 -6.99
CA THR A 229 10.66 8.22 -7.58
C THR A 229 10.14 7.36 -8.71
N ILE A 230 8.84 7.46 -8.95
CA ILE A 230 8.11 6.83 -10.04
C ILE A 230 7.32 7.93 -10.74
N VAL A 231 7.47 8.06 -12.05
CA VAL A 231 6.66 8.97 -12.88
C VAL A 231 5.78 8.11 -13.79
N PHE A 232 4.47 8.34 -13.76
CA PHE A 232 3.52 7.61 -14.60
C PHE A 232 3.38 8.32 -15.95
N LEU A 233 3.35 7.55 -17.03
CA LEU A 233 3.52 8.06 -18.41
C LEU A 233 2.33 7.73 -19.32
N GLY A 234 1.33 7.01 -18.80
CA GLY A 234 0.27 6.37 -19.59
C GLY A 234 0.74 5.16 -20.38
N ASN A 235 -0.19 4.57 -21.11
CA ASN A 235 -0.03 3.31 -21.85
C ASN A 235 0.53 2.18 -20.97
N HIS A 236 0.11 2.14 -19.70
CA HIS A 236 0.56 1.22 -18.68
C HIS A 236 2.08 1.25 -18.44
N LYS A 237 2.72 2.40 -18.62
CA LYS A 237 4.16 2.58 -18.40
C LYS A 237 4.46 3.54 -17.27
N ALA A 238 5.53 3.26 -16.56
CA ALA A 238 6.11 4.18 -15.58
C ALA A 238 7.63 4.25 -15.72
N LYS A 239 8.19 5.36 -15.25
CA LYS A 239 9.63 5.60 -15.14
C LYS A 239 10.03 5.51 -13.68
N LEU A 240 10.81 4.49 -13.33
CA LEU A 240 11.36 4.27 -11.99
C LEU A 240 12.77 4.86 -11.92
N THR A 241 13.07 5.70 -10.92
CA THR A 241 14.40 6.31 -10.75
C THR A 241 14.90 6.17 -9.32
N PHE A 242 16.10 5.60 -9.15
CA PHE A 242 16.81 5.48 -7.87
C PHE A 242 18.30 5.23 -8.11
N LEU A 243 19.16 5.64 -7.18
CA LEU A 243 20.63 5.54 -7.31
C LEU A 243 21.17 6.12 -8.64
N ASN A 244 20.59 7.21 -9.13
CA ASN A 244 20.91 7.83 -10.43
C ASN A 244 20.73 6.91 -11.65
N LYS A 245 20.02 5.79 -11.51
CA LYS A 245 19.60 4.93 -12.60
C LYS A 245 18.12 5.11 -12.86
N THR A 246 17.74 4.90 -14.11
CA THR A 246 16.36 5.01 -14.57
C THR A 246 15.97 3.72 -15.30
N TYR A 247 14.75 3.30 -15.06
CA TYR A 247 14.18 2.08 -15.61
C TYR A 247 12.77 2.36 -16.14
N TRP A 248 12.41 1.73 -17.26
CA TRP A 248 11.03 1.64 -17.71
C TRP A 248 10.35 0.45 -17.02
N VAL A 249 9.13 0.68 -16.56
CA VAL A 249 8.30 -0.33 -15.90
C VAL A 249 7.02 -0.51 -16.69
N ASP A 250 6.70 -1.76 -17.00
CA ASP A 250 5.39 -2.17 -17.49
C ASP A 250 4.48 -2.44 -16.28
N LEU A 251 3.39 -1.68 -16.15
CA LEU A 251 2.50 -1.71 -14.99
C LEU A 251 1.52 -2.89 -15.01
N ILE A 252 1.41 -3.62 -16.13
CA ILE A 252 0.59 -4.83 -16.24
C ILE A 252 1.36 -6.02 -15.70
N THR A 253 2.62 -6.15 -16.12
CA THR A 253 3.46 -7.32 -15.85
C THR A 253 4.44 -7.11 -14.69
N GLY A 254 4.75 -5.86 -14.36
CA GLY A 254 5.84 -5.50 -13.45
C GLY A 254 7.24 -5.70 -14.05
N ALA A 255 7.34 -5.93 -15.37
CA ALA A 255 8.61 -6.10 -16.06
C ALA A 255 9.39 -4.78 -16.11
N VAL A 256 10.71 -4.90 -16.12
CA VAL A 256 11.63 -3.76 -16.08
C VAL A 256 12.63 -3.84 -17.23
N SER A 257 12.89 -2.71 -17.87
CA SER A 257 14.00 -2.53 -18.81
C SER A 257 14.80 -1.27 -18.47
N ALA A 258 16.08 -1.24 -18.87
CA ALA A 258 16.89 -0.03 -18.74
C ALA A 258 16.28 1.11 -19.57
N ALA A 259 16.32 2.33 -19.02
CA ALA A 259 15.73 3.49 -19.67
C ALA A 259 16.54 4.06 -20.83
#